data_AF-A0A838E2L6-F1
#
_entry.id   AF-A0A838E2L6-F1
#
_cell.length_a   1.000
_cell.length_b   1.000
_cell.length_c   1.000
_cell.angle_alpha   90.00
_cell.angle_beta   90.00
_cell.angle_gamma   90.00
#
_symmetry.space_group_name_H-M   'P 1'
#
loop_
_entity.id
_entity.type
_entity.pdbx_description
1 polymer ?
#
loop_
_entity_poly.entity_id
_entity_poly.type
_entity_poly.pdbx_seq_one_letter_code
_entity_poly.pdbx_strand_id
1 'polypeptide(L)' 'MHAVHRMRERYGLNLDDATQETIHRRIQSGRARAVKAQEDDAGTFVIEIAGQDVGVLYSVANLKIITILPPTDLRVSR' A
#
# COMPACT_ATOMS: atom_id res chain seq x y z
N MET A 1 9.88 4.63 -16.49
CA MET A 1 10.30 3.75 -15.37
C MET A 1 9.16 3.67 -14.35
N HIS A 2 8.49 2.52 -14.24
CA HIS A 2 7.32 2.35 -13.36
C HIS A 2 7.74 2.25 -11.89
N ALA A 3 7.01 2.92 -10.99
CA ALA A 3 7.22 2.90 -9.53
C ALA A 3 7.31 1.48 -8.94
N VAL A 4 6.62 0.53 -9.57
CA VAL A 4 6.62 -0.91 -9.26
C VAL A 4 8.02 -1.53 -9.31
N HIS A 5 8.87 -1.14 -10.27
CA HIS A 5 10.19 -1.74 -10.45
C HIS A 5 11.17 -1.38 -9.33
N ARG A 6 11.11 -0.12 -8.84
CA ARG A 6 11.96 0.35 -7.75
C ARG A 6 11.63 -0.30 -6.41
N MET A 7 10.39 -0.74 -6.21
CA MET A 7 9.99 -1.40 -4.96
C MET A 7 10.42 -2.86 -4.90
N ARG A 8 10.37 -3.58 -6.03
CA ARG A 8 10.88 -4.95 -6.13
C ARG A 8 12.37 -5.02 -5.80
N GLU A 9 13.17 -4.13 -6.36
CA GLU A 9 14.63 -4.13 -6.14
C GLU A 9 15.01 -3.66 -4.72
N ARG A 10 14.27 -2.71 -4.15
CA ARG A 10 14.67 -2.06 -2.88
C ARG A 10 14.07 -2.70 -1.63
N TYR A 11 12.94 -3.39 -1.78
CA TYR A 11 12.20 -4.00 -0.65
C TYR A 11 11.85 -5.47 -0.87
N GLY A 12 12.28 -6.10 -1.98
CA GLY A 12 12.00 -7.51 -2.27
C GLY A 12 10.52 -7.83 -2.50
N LEU A 13 9.66 -6.82 -2.62
CA LEU A 13 8.22 -6.98 -2.79
C LEU A 13 7.90 -7.22 -4.26
N ASN A 14 7.51 -8.46 -4.57
CA ASN A 14 6.91 -8.77 -5.84
C ASN A 14 5.44 -8.32 -5.77
N LEU A 15 5.05 -7.38 -6.63
CA LEU A 15 3.66 -6.93 -6.78
C LEU A 15 2.93 -7.84 -7.78
N ASP A 16 3.06 -9.14 -7.59
CA ASP A 16 2.29 -10.13 -8.34
C ASP A 16 0.81 -10.06 -7.98
N ASP A 17 -0.03 -10.68 -8.81
CA ASP A 17 -1.49 -10.62 -8.66
C ASP A 17 -1.95 -11.15 -7.29
N ALA A 18 -1.28 -12.14 -6.71
CA ALA A 18 -1.63 -12.68 -5.39
C ALA A 18 -1.29 -11.70 -4.25
N THR A 19 -0.15 -11.00 -4.36
CA THR A 19 0.21 -9.93 -3.43
C THR A 19 -0.79 -8.77 -3.52
N GLN A 20 -1.18 -8.37 -4.73
CA GLN A 20 -2.19 -7.33 -4.93
C GLN A 20 -3.54 -7.75 -4.34
N GLU A 21 -4.03 -8.96 -4.62
CA GLU A 21 -5.27 -9.51 -4.05
C GLU A 21 -5.24 -9.51 -2.51
N THR A 22 -4.09 -9.83 -1.92
CA THR A 22 -3.91 -9.80 -0.46
C THR A 22 -4.05 -8.38 0.10
N ILE A 23 -3.46 -7.39 -0.58
CA ILE A 23 -3.60 -5.97 -0.24
C ILE A 23 -5.07 -5.54 -0.34
N HIS A 24 -5.74 -5.85 -1.46
CA HIS A 24 -7.16 -5.56 -1.67
C HIS A 24 -8.02 -6.10 -0.53
N ARG A 25 -7.87 -7.40 -0.22
CA ARG A 25 -8.65 -8.04 0.85
C ARG A 25 -8.42 -7.41 2.20
N ARG A 26 -7.17 -7.09 2.56
CA ARG A 26 -6.85 -6.50 3.87
C ARG A 26 -7.42 -5.10 4.02
N ILE A 27 -7.38 -4.28 2.97
CA ILE A 27 -8.00 -2.95 2.98
C ILE A 27 -9.52 -3.07 3.08
N GLN A 28 -10.14 -3.90 2.25
CA GLN A 28 -11.60 -4.09 2.25
C GLN A 28 -12.12 -4.71 3.55
N SER A 29 -11.36 -5.60 4.19
CA SER A 29 -11.75 -6.22 5.45
C SER A 29 -11.50 -5.34 6.68
N GLY A 30 -11.03 -4.10 6.50
CA GLY A 30 -10.66 -3.20 7.60
C GLY A 30 -9.46 -3.69 8.43
N ARG A 31 -8.65 -4.61 7.90
CA ARG A 31 -7.44 -5.14 8.55
C ARG A 31 -6.18 -4.33 8.22
N ALA A 32 -6.30 -3.31 7.36
CA ALA A 32 -5.25 -2.36 7.06
C ALA A 32 -5.44 -1.09 7.91
N ARG A 33 -4.34 -0.53 8.43
CA ARG A 33 -4.39 0.68 9.24
C ARG A 33 -4.33 1.92 8.34
N ALA A 34 -5.38 2.74 8.32
CA ALA A 34 -5.34 4.02 7.62
C ALA A 34 -4.38 4.99 8.32
N VAL A 35 -3.52 5.66 7.56
CA VAL A 35 -2.46 6.57 8.06
C VAL A 35 -2.74 8.02 7.71
N LYS A 36 -3.39 8.26 6.57
CA LYS A 36 -3.92 9.56 6.18
C LYS A 36 -5.42 9.46 5.98
N ALA A 37 -6.10 10.59 6.24
CA ALA A 37 -7.50 10.76 5.89
C ALA A 37 -7.69 10.46 4.41
N GLN A 38 -8.82 9.83 4.08
CA GLN A 38 -9.18 9.50 2.72
C GLN A 38 -9.55 10.81 2.01
N GLU A 39 -8.68 11.30 1.15
CA GLU A 39 -8.93 12.46 0.29
C GLU A 39 -9.22 11.94 -1.12
N ASP A 40 -10.31 12.40 -1.74
CA ASP A 40 -10.71 12.05 -3.11
C ASP A 40 -10.73 10.53 -3.39
N ASP A 41 -11.37 9.75 -2.50
CA ASP A 41 -11.49 8.29 -2.59
C ASP A 41 -10.15 7.52 -2.60
N ALA A 42 -9.04 8.19 -2.28
CA ALA A 42 -7.73 7.59 -2.10
C ALA A 42 -7.30 7.66 -0.64
N GLY A 43 -6.83 6.54 -0.09
CA GLY A 43 -6.33 6.46 1.27
C GLY A 43 -4.93 5.86 1.30
N THR A 44 -4.10 6.31 2.23
CA THR A 44 -2.84 5.63 2.54
C THR A 44 -3.08 4.65 3.67
N PHE A 45 -2.80 3.37 3.41
CA PHE A 45 -2.96 2.27 4.35
C PHE A 45 -1.61 1.64 4.66
N VAL A 46 -1.35 1.30 5.92
CA VAL A 46 -0.26 0.42 6.29
C VAL A 46 -0.73 -1.03 6.25
N ILE A 47 0.07 -1.86 5.59
CA ILE A 47 -0.14 -3.30 5.49
C ILE A 47 1.19 -4.00 5.78
N GLU A 48 1.14 -5.01 6.65
CA GLU A 48 2.30 -5.87 6.89
C GLU A 48 2.44 -6.92 5.79
N ILE A 49 3.52 -6.90 5.01
CA ILE A 49 3.81 -7.93 4.01
C ILE A 49 5.16 -8.55 4.33
N ALA A 50 5.21 -9.88 4.45
CA ALA A 50 6.41 -10.63 4.83
C ALA A 50 7.09 -10.11 6.12
N GLY A 51 6.29 -9.66 7.11
CA GLY A 51 6.78 -9.12 8.38
C GLY A 51 7.31 -7.68 8.29
N GLN A 52 7.06 -6.97 7.19
CA GLN A 52 7.43 -5.57 7.01
C GLN A 52 6.20 -4.70 6.78
N ASP A 53 6.07 -3.62 7.53
CA ASP A 53 5.05 -2.61 7.30
C ASP A 53 5.36 -1.82 6.02
N VAL A 54 4.42 -1.83 5.08
CA VAL A 54 4.46 -1.00 3.87
C VAL A 54 3.28 -0.07 3.80
N GLY A 55 3.53 1.15 3.34
CA GLY A 55 2.48 2.08 3.00
C GLY A 55 1.91 1.76 1.64
N VAL A 56 0.61 1.84 1.47
CA VAL A 56 -0.07 1.60 0.20
C VAL A 56 -1.04 2.75 -0.02
N LEU A 57 -0.79 3.53 -1.07
CA LEU A 57 -1.78 4.47 -1.58
C LEU A 57 -2.78 3.68 -2.43
N TYR A 58 -4.02 3.64 -1.95
CA TYR A 58 -5.08 2.83 -2.50
C TYR A 58 -6.28 3.68 -2.87
N SER A 59 -6.78 3.54 -4.10
CA SER A 59 -8.05 4.13 -4.50
C SER A 59 -9.19 3.17 -4.19
N VAL A 60 -10.08 3.56 -3.29
CA VAL A 60 -11.29 2.81 -2.95
C VAL A 60 -12.30 2.91 -4.10
N ALA A 61 -12.48 4.09 -4.71
CA ALA A 61 -13.39 4.27 -5.85
C ALA A 61 -13.05 3.36 -7.04
N ASN A 62 -11.77 3.21 -7.35
CA ASN A 62 -11.32 2.40 -8.48
C ASN A 62 -10.85 0.99 -8.09
N LEU A 63 -10.96 0.63 -6.80
CA LEU A 63 -10.45 -0.60 -6.22
C LEU A 63 -9.03 -0.96 -6.72
N LYS A 64 -8.11 0.01 -6.71
CA LYS A 64 -6.76 -0.16 -7.28
C LYS A 64 -5.67 0.36 -6.36
N ILE A 65 -4.54 -0.33 -6.37
CA ILE A 65 -3.29 0.17 -5.77
C ILE A 65 -2.71 1.23 -6.71
N ILE A 66 -2.60 2.47 -6.22
CA ILE A 66 -2.00 3.57 -6.98
C ILE A 66 -0.48 3.48 -6.89
N THR A 67 0.05 3.37 -5.66
CA THR A 67 1.47 3.20 -5.41
C THR A 67 1.70 2.55 -4.05
N ILE A 68 2.84 1.90 -3.88
CA ILE A 68 3.34 1.52 -2.57
C ILE A 68 4.36 2.57 -2.14
N LEU A 69 4.28 2.96 -0.88
CA LEU A 69 5.11 3.94 -0.21
C LEU A 69 6.09 3.20 0.71
N PRO A 70 7.35 3.63 0.76
CA PRO A 70 8.31 3.05 1.68
C PRO A 70 7.92 3.38 3.14
N PRO A 71 8.32 2.55 4.11
CA PRO A 71 8.00 2.78 5.52
C PRO A 71 8.54 4.10 6.09
N THR A 72 9.56 4.69 5.46
CA THR A 72 10.08 6.01 5.82
C THR A 72 9.09 7.14 5.56
N ASP A 73 8.29 7.04 4.49
CA ASP A 73 7.29 8.06 4.12
C ASP A 73 6.03 8.00 5.01
N LEU A 74 5.84 6.91 5.76
CA LEU A 74 4.75 6.77 6.71
C LEU A 74 4.96 7.57 8.01
N ARG A 75 6.17 8.06 8.27
CA ARG A 75 6.52 8.80 9.50
C ARG A 75 6.10 10.27 9.50
N VAL A 76 5.52 10.79 8.41
CA VAL A 76 5.34 12.25 8.22
C VAL A 76 3.99 12.78 8.75
N SER A 77 3.18 11.97 9.42
CA SER A 77 1.97 12.45 10.11
C SER A 77 2.14 12.29 11.63
N ARG A 78 2.87 13.24 12.24
CA ARG A 78 2.90 13.43 13.69
C ARG A 78 2.53 14.86 14.02
#